data_AF-A0A533YGW9-F1
#
_entry.id   AF-A0A533YGW9-F1
#
_cell.length_a   1.000
_cell.length_b   1.000
_cell.length_c   1.000
_cell.angle_alpha   90.00
_cell.angle_beta   90.00
_cell.angle_gamma   90.00
#
_symmetry.space_group_name_H-M   'P 1'
#
loop_
_entity.id
_entity.type
_entity.pdbx_description
1 polymer ?
#
loop_
_entity_poly.entity_id
_entity_poly.type
_entity_poly.pdbx_seq_one_letter_code
_entity_poly.pdbx_strand_id
1 'polypeptide(L)'
;DNRYSTSHIVSHSEQSLTSNVIDKPHEIMQLADKAQVIGIDEAQFFPPELVEICDRLANMGKRVIAAGLDQDYRGRPFGPIPNLLAVAEYITKTLAICMVCGNPADKTQRITKQQELVVVGARDVYEARCRKCFVPPVYGEILKD
;
A
#
# COMPACT_ATOMS: atom_id res chain seq x y z
N ASP A 1 6.73 -3.55 7.65
CA ASP A 1 7.38 -2.24 7.41
C ASP A 1 7.87 -1.72 8.76
N ASN A 2 9.19 -1.53 8.92
CA ASN A 2 9.82 -1.13 10.18
C ASN A 2 9.92 0.40 10.33
N ARG A 3 9.15 1.17 9.56
CA ARG A 3 9.24 2.64 9.43
C ARG A 3 9.23 3.44 10.74
N TYR A 4 8.75 2.92 11.87
CA TYR A 4 8.65 3.71 13.10
C TYR A 4 8.85 2.97 14.45
N SER A 5 8.63 1.66 14.52
CA SER A 5 8.88 0.82 15.72
C SER A 5 8.74 -0.66 15.34
N THR A 6 9.40 -1.56 16.06
CA THR A 6 9.25 -3.02 15.90
C THR A 6 7.88 -3.56 16.34
N SER A 7 7.00 -2.71 16.89
CA SER A 7 5.70 -3.13 17.46
C SER A 7 4.49 -2.25 17.08
N HIS A 8 4.64 -1.21 16.26
CA HIS A 8 3.55 -0.24 15.97
C HIS A 8 3.46 0.14 14.48
N ILE A 9 2.23 0.19 13.96
CA ILE A 9 1.89 0.87 12.70
C ILE A 9 1.71 2.34 13.03
N VAL A 10 2.52 3.21 12.44
CA VAL A 10 2.42 4.66 12.61
C VAL A 10 1.95 5.27 11.30
N SER A 11 0.80 5.93 11.36
CA SER A 11 0.29 6.74 10.26
C SER A 11 1.10 8.04 10.14
N HIS A 12 1.07 8.66 8.96
CA HIS A 12 1.63 10.00 8.75
C HIS A 12 0.94 11.09 9.62
N SER A 13 -0.18 10.75 10.27
CA SER A 13 -0.95 11.57 11.21
C SER A 13 -0.64 11.31 12.69
N GLU A 14 0.47 10.64 13.02
CA GLU A 14 0.94 10.35 14.39
C GLU A 14 0.01 9.47 15.24
N GLN A 15 -1.10 8.99 14.68
CA GLN A 15 -1.94 7.97 15.31
C GLN A 15 -1.27 6.60 15.11
N SER A 16 -1.02 5.90 16.22
CA SER A 16 -0.47 4.54 16.24
C SER A 16 -1.43 3.56 16.88
N LEU A 17 -1.70 2.45 16.21
CA LEU A 17 -2.39 1.29 16.78
C LEU A 17 -1.36 0.20 17.03
N THR A 18 -1.53 -0.55 18.13
CA THR A 18 -0.70 -1.72 18.42
C THR A 18 -0.81 -2.72 17.27
N SER A 19 0.33 -3.16 16.74
CA SER A 19 0.38 -4.02 15.55
C SER A 19 1.41 -5.13 15.72
N ASN A 20 1.11 -6.31 15.20
CA ASN A 20 2.10 -7.36 15.08
C ASN A 20 2.82 -7.22 13.74
N VAL A 21 4.13 -6.99 13.78
CA VAL A 21 4.96 -7.11 12.58
C VAL A 21 5.14 -8.60 12.31
N ILE A 22 4.84 -9.01 11.08
CA ILE A 22 4.92 -10.41 10.65
C ILE A 22 5.84 -10.51 9.44
N ASP A 23 6.57 -11.62 9.35
CA ASP A 23 7.46 -11.90 8.22
C ASP A 23 6.75 -12.70 7.14
N LYS A 24 5.81 -13.56 7.54
CA LYS A 24 5.10 -14.47 6.63
C LYS A 24 3.58 -14.30 6.76
N PRO A 25 2.83 -14.24 5.64
CA PRO A 25 1.38 -14.05 5.67
C PRO A 25 0.62 -15.08 6.52
N HIS A 26 1.07 -16.33 6.56
CA HIS A 26 0.37 -17.39 7.30
C HIS A 26 0.34 -17.17 8.82
N GLU A 27 1.23 -16.33 9.36
CA GLU A 27 1.20 -15.92 10.77
C GLU A 27 -0.10 -15.18 11.11
N ILE A 28 -0.73 -14.51 10.13
CA ILE A 28 -2.04 -13.85 10.30
C ILE A 28 -3.08 -14.86 10.79
N MET A 29 -3.09 -16.07 10.24
CA MET A 29 -4.06 -17.10 10.63
C MET A 29 -3.95 -17.48 12.11
N GLN A 30 -2.71 -17.54 12.63
CA GLN A 30 -2.46 -17.88 14.04
C GLN A 30 -2.85 -16.72 14.96
N LEU A 31 -2.50 -15.49 14.57
CA LEU A 31 -2.81 -14.28 15.34
C LEU A 31 -4.31 -13.95 15.32
N ALA A 32 -5.01 -14.33 14.25
CA ALA A 32 -6.41 -14.03 14.06
C ALA A 32 -7.37 -14.96 14.82
N ASP A 33 -6.89 -16.04 15.45
CA ASP A 33 -7.73 -17.12 16.01
C ASP A 33 -8.90 -16.57 16.86
N LYS A 34 -8.60 -15.75 17.87
CA LYS A 34 -9.60 -15.14 18.77
C LYS A 34 -10.11 -13.78 18.29
N ALA A 35 -9.56 -13.23 17.21
CA ALA A 35 -9.95 -11.92 16.69
C ALA A 35 -11.23 -12.00 15.86
N GLN A 36 -12.13 -11.03 16.05
CA GLN A 36 -13.31 -10.86 15.19
C GLN A 36 -13.04 -9.90 14.02
N VAL A 37 -12.09 -8.97 14.21
CA VAL A 37 -11.69 -7.96 13.22
C VAL A 37 -10.18 -8.02 13.05
N ILE A 38 -9.73 -8.03 11.80
CA ILE A 38 -8.33 -8.12 11.42
C ILE A 38 -8.01 -6.93 10.53
N GLY A 39 -7.13 -6.04 11.01
CA GLY A 39 -6.56 -4.96 10.23
C GLY A 39 -5.21 -5.38 9.63
N ILE A 40 -5.04 -5.20 8.33
CA ILE A 40 -3.80 -5.45 7.59
C ILE A 40 -3.41 -4.14 6.94
N ASP A 41 -2.31 -3.54 7.38
CA ASP A 41 -1.78 -2.33 6.77
C ASP A 41 -0.61 -2.66 5.83
N GLU A 42 -0.36 -1.76 4.87
CA GLU A 42 0.66 -1.93 3.83
C GLU A 42 0.55 -3.25 3.05
N ALA A 43 -0.68 -3.67 2.76
CA ALA A 43 -0.99 -4.93 2.09
C ALA A 43 -0.26 -5.11 0.75
N GLN A 44 0.18 -4.03 0.08
CA GLN A 44 0.94 -4.11 -1.16
C GLN A 44 2.33 -4.76 -1.02
N PHE A 45 2.89 -4.80 0.19
CA PHE A 45 4.19 -5.45 0.45
C PHE A 45 4.06 -6.94 0.76
N PHE A 46 2.85 -7.44 0.95
CA PHE A 46 2.64 -8.87 1.13
C PHE A 46 2.69 -9.59 -0.22
N PRO A 47 3.04 -10.88 -0.22
CA PRO A 47 3.00 -11.71 -1.41
C PRO A 47 1.55 -12.11 -1.77
N PRO A 48 1.32 -12.69 -2.97
CA PRO A 48 -0.03 -12.99 -3.49
C PRO A 48 -0.91 -13.85 -2.58
N GLU A 49 -0.31 -14.68 -1.73
CA GLU A 49 -1.01 -15.56 -0.78
C GLU A 49 -1.88 -14.78 0.22
N LEU A 50 -1.64 -13.48 0.41
CA LEU A 50 -2.50 -12.63 1.24
C LEU A 50 -3.97 -12.68 0.79
N VAL A 51 -4.22 -12.79 -0.51
CA VAL A 51 -5.58 -12.85 -1.07
C VAL A 51 -6.33 -14.07 -0.52
N GLU A 52 -5.71 -15.26 -0.57
CA GLU A 52 -6.30 -16.50 -0.05
C GLU A 52 -6.52 -16.42 1.46
N ILE A 53 -5.60 -15.80 2.19
CA ILE A 53 -5.71 -15.64 3.64
C ILE A 53 -6.89 -14.73 4.01
N CYS A 54 -7.05 -13.60 3.32
CA CYS A 54 -8.18 -12.71 3.52
C CYS A 54 -9.51 -13.42 3.23
N ASP A 55 -9.59 -14.15 2.11
CA ASP A 55 -10.79 -14.91 1.73
C ASP A 55 -11.14 -15.99 2.77
N ARG A 56 -10.14 -16.75 3.23
CA ARG A 56 -10.34 -17.76 4.29
C ARG A 56 -10.82 -17.15 5.60
N LEU A 57 -10.25 -16.03 6.04
CA LEU A 57 -10.69 -15.35 7.27
C LEU A 57 -12.12 -14.82 7.14
N ALA A 58 -12.48 -14.26 5.98
CA ALA A 58 -13.84 -13.82 5.69
C ALA A 58 -14.83 -14.99 5.70
N ASN A 59 -14.49 -16.12 5.08
CA ASN A 59 -15.28 -17.35 5.09
C ASN A 59 -15.45 -17.94 6.51
N MET A 60 -14.53 -17.66 7.43
CA MET A 60 -14.66 -18.01 8.86
C MET A 60 -15.55 -17.02 9.65
N GLY A 61 -16.18 -16.05 8.97
CA GLY A 61 -17.05 -15.04 9.58
C GLY A 61 -16.30 -13.87 10.24
N LYS A 62 -15.01 -13.70 9.96
CA LYS A 62 -14.20 -12.60 10.51
C LYS A 62 -14.25 -11.38 9.58
N ARG A 63 -14.22 -10.18 10.14
CA ARG A 63 -14.11 -8.94 9.36
C ARG A 63 -12.66 -8.63 9.06
N VAL A 64 -12.28 -8.64 7.78
CA VAL A 64 -10.93 -8.28 7.32
C VAL A 64 -10.94 -6.86 6.73
N ILE A 65 -10.00 -6.02 7.15
CA ILE A 65 -9.81 -4.67 6.64
C ILE A 65 -8.36 -4.58 6.16
N ALA A 66 -8.16 -4.56 4.85
CA ALA A 66 -6.84 -4.41 4.24
C ALA A 66 -6.67 -2.99 3.69
N ALA A 67 -5.55 -2.35 4.04
CA ALA A 67 -5.13 -1.04 3.55
C ALA A 67 -3.79 -1.18 2.82
N GLY A 68 -3.62 -0.43 1.74
CA GLY A 68 -2.38 -0.44 0.98
C GLY A 68 -2.44 0.43 -0.28
N LEU A 69 -1.28 0.64 -0.89
CA LEU A 69 -1.15 1.40 -2.13
C LEU A 69 -1.64 0.56 -3.32
N ASP A 70 -2.62 1.05 -4.06
CA ASP A 70 -3.13 0.37 -5.26
C ASP A 70 -2.16 0.42 -6.44
N GLN A 71 -1.26 1.40 -6.44
CA GLN A 71 -0.26 1.61 -7.49
C GLN A 71 1.12 1.92 -6.91
N ASP A 72 2.16 1.47 -7.62
CA ASP A 72 3.53 1.88 -7.37
C ASP A 72 3.82 3.29 -7.93
N TYR A 73 5.03 3.80 -7.71
CA TYR A 73 5.44 5.13 -8.20
C TYR A 73 5.43 5.27 -9.73
N ARG A 74 5.34 4.16 -10.47
CA ARG A 74 5.26 4.10 -11.94
C ARG A 74 3.81 4.15 -12.41
N GLY A 75 2.86 4.15 -11.48
CA GLY A 75 1.44 4.08 -11.75
C GLY A 75 0.98 2.67 -12.15
N ARG A 76 1.77 1.63 -11.87
CA ARG A 76 1.42 0.22 -12.15
C ARG A 76 0.79 -0.42 -10.91
N PRO A 77 -0.09 -1.42 -11.07
CA PRO A 77 -0.70 -2.11 -9.94
C PRO A 77 0.35 -2.67 -8.96
N PHE A 78 0.13 -2.52 -7.66
CA PHE A 78 1.11 -2.90 -6.64
C PHE A 78 0.71 -4.16 -5.87
N GLY A 79 1.53 -5.21 -6.00
CA GLY A 79 1.44 -6.40 -5.16
C GLY A 79 0.08 -7.11 -5.30
N PRO A 80 -0.49 -7.62 -4.20
CA PRO A 80 -1.76 -8.35 -4.23
C PRO A 80 -2.99 -7.44 -4.28
N ILE A 81 -2.82 -6.11 -4.17
CA ILE A 81 -3.94 -5.16 -4.08
C ILE A 81 -4.96 -5.31 -5.22
N PRO A 82 -4.57 -5.49 -6.50
CA PRO A 82 -5.54 -5.63 -7.58
C PRO A 82 -6.47 -6.84 -7.41
N ASN A 83 -5.93 -7.95 -6.91
CA ASN A 83 -6.70 -9.15 -6.66
C ASN A 83 -7.55 -9.01 -5.39
N LEU A 84 -7.04 -8.37 -4.34
CA LEU A 84 -7.84 -8.02 -3.15
C LEU A 84 -9.04 -7.14 -3.53
N LEU A 85 -8.85 -6.15 -4.40
CA LEU A 85 -9.93 -5.31 -4.91
C LEU A 85 -10.95 -6.11 -5.72
N ALA A 86 -10.54 -7.16 -6.43
CA ALA A 86 -11.46 -7.97 -7.23
C ALA A 86 -12.40 -8.84 -6.38
N VAL A 87 -11.93 -9.29 -5.20
CA VAL A 87 -12.69 -10.21 -4.33
C VAL A 87 -13.36 -9.53 -3.14
N ALA A 88 -12.95 -8.31 -2.77
CA ALA A 88 -13.50 -7.62 -1.61
C ALA A 88 -14.96 -7.20 -1.78
N GLU A 89 -15.77 -7.37 -0.73
CA GLU A 89 -17.16 -6.90 -0.70
C GLU A 89 -17.28 -5.37 -0.68
N TYR A 90 -16.29 -4.68 -0.11
CA TYR A 90 -16.27 -3.23 0.02
C TYR A 90 -14.92 -2.66 -0.39
N ILE A 91 -14.94 -1.64 -1.23
CA ILE A 91 -13.75 -0.94 -1.72
C ILE A 91 -13.90 0.54 -1.45
N THR A 92 -12.93 1.12 -0.75
CA THR A 92 -12.79 2.58 -0.61
C THR A 92 -11.48 3.02 -1.25
N LYS A 93 -11.55 3.79 -2.33
CA LYS A 93 -10.37 4.40 -2.95
C LYS A 93 -10.20 5.82 -2.44
N THR A 94 -9.23 6.03 -1.57
CA THR A 94 -8.88 7.36 -1.07
C THR A 94 -8.04 8.12 -2.08
N LEU A 95 -8.38 9.39 -2.32
CA LEU A 95 -7.60 10.30 -3.16
C LEU A 95 -6.90 11.32 -2.28
N ALA A 96 -5.66 11.66 -2.65
CA ALA A 96 -4.92 12.76 -2.05
C ALA A 96 -5.22 14.08 -2.79
N ILE A 97 -4.49 15.14 -2.47
CA ILE A 97 -4.52 16.42 -3.19
C ILE A 97 -3.26 16.55 -4.06
N CYS A 98 -3.44 16.87 -5.33
CA CYS A 98 -2.32 17.04 -6.26
C CYS A 98 -1.49 18.25 -5.86
N MET A 99 -0.20 18.03 -5.62
CA MET A 99 0.73 19.09 -5.20
C MET A 99 1.10 20.08 -6.32
N VAL A 100 0.69 19.81 -7.56
CA VAL A 100 0.91 20.70 -8.72
C VAL A 100 -0.29 21.60 -9.00
N CYS A 101 -1.51 21.06 -8.95
CA CYS A 101 -2.71 21.76 -9.41
C CYS A 101 -3.89 21.75 -8.45
N GLY A 102 -3.79 21.12 -7.28
CA GLY A 102 -4.86 21.08 -6.26
C GLY A 102 -6.02 20.11 -6.55
N ASN A 103 -6.09 19.51 -7.73
CA ASN A 103 -7.11 18.50 -8.05
C ASN A 103 -6.93 17.20 -7.25
N PRO A 104 -7.98 16.35 -7.14
CA PRO A 104 -7.84 15.01 -6.56
C PRO A 104 -6.72 14.20 -7.23
N ALA A 105 -5.89 13.55 -6.42
CA ALA A 105 -4.70 12.83 -6.84
C ALA A 105 -4.82 11.32 -6.62
N ASP A 106 -4.59 10.56 -7.70
CA ASP A 106 -4.58 9.09 -7.75
C ASP A 106 -3.18 8.51 -8.00
N LYS A 107 -2.12 9.33 -8.02
CA LYS A 107 -0.75 8.90 -8.31
C LYS A 107 0.23 9.32 -7.23
N THR A 108 1.20 8.44 -6.98
CA THR A 108 2.41 8.74 -6.21
C THR A 108 3.54 9.06 -7.18
N GLN A 109 3.92 10.33 -7.29
CA GLN A 109 5.08 10.75 -8.08
C GLN A 109 6.35 10.54 -7.26
N ARG A 110 7.33 9.80 -7.79
CA ARG A 110 8.69 9.85 -7.27
C ARG A 110 9.41 11.09 -7.80
N ILE A 111 10.04 11.85 -6.89
CA ILE A 111 10.77 13.09 -7.21
C ILE A 111 12.29 12.93 -7.14
N THR A 112 12.77 11.74 -6.80
CA THR A 112 14.19 11.37 -6.83
C THR A 112 14.56 10.54 -8.06
N LYS A 113 15.87 10.41 -8.33
CA LYS A 113 16.43 9.61 -9.43
C LYS A 113 16.59 8.12 -9.10
N GLN A 114 16.37 7.73 -7.85
CA GLN A 114 16.40 6.34 -7.41
C GLN A 114 15.43 5.51 -8.26
N GLN A 115 15.69 4.22 -8.45
CA GLN A 115 14.91 3.36 -9.36
C GLN A 115 14.23 2.18 -8.67
N GLU A 116 14.64 1.90 -7.45
CA GLU A 116 14.10 0.88 -6.55
C GLU A 116 12.58 0.98 -6.46
N LEU A 117 11.92 -0.18 -6.38
CA LEU A 117 10.46 -0.22 -6.25
C LEU A 117 9.99 0.51 -4.99
N VAL A 118 10.76 0.36 -3.92
CA VAL A 118 10.53 0.93 -2.61
C VAL A 118 11.75 1.74 -2.24
N VAL A 119 11.54 3.03 -1.96
CA VAL A 119 12.56 3.91 -1.39
C VAL A 119 11.99 4.40 -0.07
N VAL A 120 12.76 4.28 1.01
CA VAL A 120 12.35 4.79 2.32
C VAL A 120 12.52 6.30 2.30
N GLY A 121 11.43 7.02 2.60
CA GLY A 121 11.37 8.47 2.64
C GLY A 121 9.92 8.95 2.56
N ALA A 122 9.70 10.22 2.85
CA ALA A 122 8.37 10.82 2.86
C ALA A 122 8.28 11.87 1.75
N ARG A 123 8.11 13.15 2.14
CA ARG A 123 7.92 14.29 1.22
C ARG A 123 9.16 14.62 0.40
N ASP A 124 10.33 14.17 0.82
CA ASP A 124 11.59 14.31 0.12
C ASP A 124 11.74 13.31 -1.04
N VAL A 125 10.95 12.24 -1.04
CA VAL A 125 11.02 11.16 -2.05
C VAL A 125 9.77 11.10 -2.92
N TYR A 126 8.60 11.39 -2.34
CA TYR A 126 7.31 11.22 -3.01
C TYR A 126 6.37 12.41 -2.81
N GLU A 127 5.55 12.67 -3.82
CA GLU A 127 4.43 13.61 -3.74
C GLU A 127 3.18 13.09 -4.47
N ALA A 128 2.00 13.52 -4.04
CA ALA A 128 0.75 13.14 -4.67
C ALA A 128 0.51 13.95 -5.95
N ARG A 129 0.17 13.28 -7.05
CA ARG A 129 -0.20 13.92 -8.32
C ARG A 129 -1.51 13.38 -8.87
N CYS A 130 -2.27 14.24 -9.54
CA CYS A 130 -3.37 13.79 -10.38
C CYS A 130 -2.82 13.19 -11.67
N ARG A 131 -3.64 12.39 -12.35
CA ARG A 131 -3.34 11.80 -13.66
C ARG A 131 -2.71 12.75 -14.68
N LYS A 132 -3.17 14.01 -14.74
CA LYS A 132 -2.65 15.02 -15.67
C LYS A 132 -1.22 15.48 -15.34
N CYS A 133 -0.91 15.60 -14.05
CA CYS A 133 0.39 16.12 -13.58
C CYS A 133 1.42 15.02 -13.34
N PHE A 134 0.97 13.76 -13.27
CA PHE A 134 1.84 12.61 -13.11
C PHE A 134 2.74 12.44 -14.33
N VAL A 135 4.05 12.37 -14.09
CA VAL A 135 5.05 12.10 -15.12
C VAL A 135 5.62 10.72 -14.82
N PRO A 136 5.19 9.68 -15.58
CA PRO A 136 5.73 8.35 -15.38
C PRO A 136 7.25 8.38 -15.67
N PRO A 137 8.05 7.60 -14.92
CA PRO A 137 9.46 7.45 -15.23
C PRO A 137 9.60 6.92 -16.66
N VAL A 138 10.39 7.62 -17.47
CA VAL A 138 10.68 7.20 -18.85
C VAL A 138 11.62 6.00 -18.77
N TYR A 139 11.09 4.80 -19.04
CA TYR A 139 11.90 3.63 -19.27
C TYR A 139 12.36 3.62 -20.74
N GLY A 140 13.57 4.09 -21.04
CA GLY A 140 14.20 3.86 -22.35
C GLY A 140 14.87 5.04 -23.09
N GLU A 141 14.93 6.27 -22.53
CA GLU A 141 15.70 7.37 -23.14
C GLU A 141 16.87 7.82 -22.25
N ILE A 142 17.86 6.94 -22.14
CA ILE A 142 19.23 7.18 -21.68
C ILE A 142 20.05 6.33 -22.68
N LEU A 143 20.76 6.78 -23.71
CA LEU A 143 21.46 8.01 -24.05
C LEU A 143 21.37 8.25 -25.58
N LYS A 144 20.94 9.42 -26.01
CA LYS A 144 21.39 10.03 -27.27
C LYS A 144 21.62 11.49 -26.98
N ASP A 145 22.85 11.78 -26.55
CA ASP A 145 23.69 12.86 -27.02
C ASP A 145 25.13 12.51 -26.64
#